data_AF-X1DB81-F1
#
_entry.id   AF-X1DB81-F1
#
_cell.length_a   1.000
_cell.length_b   1.000
_cell.length_c   1.000
_cell.angle_alpha   90.00
_cell.angle_beta   90.00
_cell.angle_gamma   90.00
#
_symmetry.space_group_name_H-M   'P 1'
#
loop_
_entity.id
_entity.type
_entity.pdbx_description
1 polymer ?
#
loop_
_entity_poly.entity_id
_entity_poly.type
_entity_poly.pdbx_seq_one_letter_code
_entity_poly.pdbx_strand_id
1 'polypeptide(L)'
;MNSTILEKIDDLLKKANFETFMLDNYCNKKNKFCFDLLVKKNDLIFSVKIFKNIDNISAEIVNDIKSLSTLLKSKPLLIGIKNRYNELEDNTIYIRDGLPFITLATLENIIDKGLYPYILARRGGGIMFLNGNLMKFIREKQEISRKELSELLGVTKRTVCAYENESMRPSEKIAKKLSNILENKALFRKINLFDWNFKFEIDWKEPQEYVARNPFETHLQAVLDDIGVCSYWYKNSPIPFKLS
;
A
#
# COMPACT_ATOMS: atom_id res chain seq x y z
N MET A 1 -3.39 17.84 -14.35
CA MET A 1 -4.13 16.61 -13.97
C MET A 1 -3.68 16.05 -12.64
N ASN A 2 -2.37 15.86 -12.36
CA ASN A 2 -1.95 15.37 -11.05
C ASN A 2 -2.09 16.43 -9.92
N SER A 3 -1.89 17.72 -10.23
CA SER A 3 -2.05 18.82 -9.26
C SER A 3 -3.43 18.82 -8.60
N THR A 4 -4.48 18.70 -9.41
CA THR A 4 -5.88 18.67 -8.93
C THR A 4 -6.21 17.44 -8.09
N ILE A 5 -5.51 16.31 -8.29
CA ILE A 5 -5.72 15.10 -7.47
C ILE A 5 -4.98 15.26 -6.14
N LEU A 6 -3.76 15.80 -6.16
CA LEU A 6 -2.97 16.03 -4.96
C LEU A 6 -3.64 17.05 -4.03
N GLU A 7 -4.14 18.16 -4.57
CA GLU A 7 -4.93 19.15 -3.82
C GLU A 7 -6.16 18.51 -3.16
N LYS A 8 -6.90 17.67 -3.90
CA LYS A 8 -8.04 16.93 -3.33
C LYS A 8 -7.64 16.00 -2.19
N ILE A 9 -6.51 15.30 -2.32
CA ILE A 9 -5.99 14.41 -1.27
C ILE A 9 -5.57 15.22 -0.04
N ASP A 10 -4.90 16.35 -0.25
CA ASP A 10 -4.48 17.25 0.82
C ASP A 10 -5.69 17.79 1.60
N ASP A 11 -6.70 18.31 0.90
CA ASP A 11 -7.95 18.79 1.50
C ASP A 11 -8.68 17.69 2.28
N LEU A 12 -8.73 16.48 1.71
CA LEU A 12 -9.39 15.33 2.33
C LEU A 12 -8.68 14.89 3.61
N LEU A 13 -7.34 14.85 3.59
CA LEU A 13 -6.54 14.48 4.76
C LEU A 13 -6.62 15.56 5.85
N LYS A 14 -6.59 16.84 5.47
CA LYS A 14 -6.80 17.96 6.40
C LYS A 14 -8.16 17.89 7.10
N LYS A 15 -9.25 17.62 6.35
CA LYS A 15 -10.59 17.40 6.92
C LYS A 15 -10.62 16.26 7.95
N ALA A 16 -9.76 15.27 7.77
CA ALA A 16 -9.62 14.13 8.67
C ALA A 16 -8.63 14.37 9.83
N ASN A 17 -8.24 15.63 10.06
CA ASN A 17 -7.28 16.07 11.08
C ASN A 17 -5.87 15.46 10.91
N PHE A 18 -5.41 15.29 9.67
CA PHE A 18 -4.00 15.05 9.39
C PHE A 18 -3.27 16.38 9.20
N GLU A 19 -2.08 16.48 9.79
CA GLU A 19 -1.11 17.51 9.44
C GLU A 19 -0.45 17.12 8.12
N THR A 20 -0.36 18.06 7.17
CA THR A 20 0.15 17.78 5.82
C THR A 20 1.34 18.68 5.50
N PHE A 21 2.34 18.10 4.85
CA PHE A 21 3.53 18.79 4.35
C PHE A 21 3.71 18.46 2.86
N MET A 22 3.44 19.46 2.02
CA MET A 22 3.48 19.35 0.57
C MET A 22 4.85 19.73 0.02
N LEU A 23 5.34 18.95 -0.94
CA LEU A 23 6.63 19.18 -1.58
C LEU A 23 6.47 20.15 -2.77
N ASP A 24 5.97 21.36 -2.51
CA ASP A 24 5.49 22.24 -3.59
C ASP A 24 6.51 23.25 -4.13
N ASN A 25 7.64 23.49 -3.47
CA ASN A 25 8.48 24.65 -3.81
C ASN A 25 9.91 24.38 -4.33
N TYR A 26 10.36 23.12 -4.44
CA TYR A 26 11.79 22.87 -4.65
C TYR A 26 12.18 22.25 -5.99
N CYS A 27 11.24 21.83 -6.86
CA CYS A 27 11.62 21.10 -8.07
C CYS A 27 10.63 21.16 -9.24
N ASN A 28 11.15 21.54 -10.41
CA ASN A 28 10.47 21.40 -11.72
C ASN A 28 10.28 19.93 -12.17
N LYS A 29 10.69 18.94 -11.37
CA LYS A 29 10.64 17.50 -11.68
C LYS A 29 9.95 16.69 -10.57
N LYS A 30 8.67 16.98 -10.28
CA LYS A 30 7.85 16.30 -9.25
C LYS A 30 7.88 14.75 -9.33
N ASN A 31 7.97 14.18 -10.53
CA ASN A 31 7.97 12.73 -10.72
C ASN A 31 9.24 11.98 -10.23
N LYS A 32 10.29 12.70 -9.81
CA LYS A 32 11.55 12.07 -9.36
C LYS A 32 11.60 11.74 -7.87
N PHE A 33 10.72 12.30 -7.06
CA PHE A 33 10.71 12.07 -5.62
C PHE A 33 9.95 10.79 -5.26
N CYS A 34 10.26 10.18 -4.14
CA CYS A 34 9.56 9.00 -3.62
C CYS A 34 8.26 9.31 -2.87
N PHE A 35 7.91 10.59 -2.69
CA PHE A 35 6.61 11.05 -2.20
C PHE A 35 6.25 12.42 -2.79
N ASP A 36 4.96 12.74 -2.77
CA ASP A 36 4.42 14.05 -3.19
C ASP A 36 3.94 14.85 -1.95
N LEU A 37 3.47 14.15 -0.92
CA LEU A 37 2.96 14.71 0.32
C LEU A 37 3.38 13.83 1.51
N LEU A 38 3.84 14.46 2.60
CA LEU A 38 4.00 13.79 3.89
C LEU A 38 2.80 14.16 4.77
N VAL A 39 2.20 13.17 5.41
CA VAL A 39 1.11 13.42 6.35
C VAL A 39 1.37 12.77 7.69
N LYS A 40 0.94 13.44 8.75
CA LYS A 40 1.07 12.98 10.13
C LYS A 40 -0.28 13.04 10.83
N LYS A 41 -0.57 12.01 11.62
CA LYS A 41 -1.69 12.00 12.55
C LYS A 41 -1.26 11.25 13.81
N ASN A 42 -1.20 11.98 14.93
CA ASN A 42 -0.60 11.48 16.17
C ASN A 42 0.84 10.99 15.89
N ASP A 43 1.16 9.75 16.27
CA ASP A 43 2.47 9.13 16.03
C ASP A 43 2.58 8.44 14.67
N LEU A 44 1.52 8.45 13.86
CA LEU A 44 1.51 7.82 12.53
C LEU A 44 1.95 8.82 11.48
N ILE A 45 2.96 8.44 10.69
CA ILE A 45 3.45 9.20 9.55
C ILE A 45 3.16 8.39 8.28
N PHE A 46 2.64 9.04 7.25
CA PHE A 46 2.44 8.44 5.93
C PHE A 46 3.15 9.25 4.85
N SER A 47 3.79 8.54 3.92
CA SER A 47 4.33 9.11 2.69
C SER A 47 3.34 8.86 1.57
N VAL A 48 2.73 9.92 1.05
CA VAL A 48 1.72 9.85 0.01
C VAL A 48 2.36 10.06 -1.35
N LYS A 49 2.05 9.19 -2.31
CA LYS A 49 2.48 9.35 -3.69
C LYS A 49 1.41 8.94 -4.68
N ILE A 50 1.29 9.68 -5.78
CA ILE A 50 0.30 9.44 -6.83
C ILE A 50 0.99 8.87 -8.08
N PHE A 51 0.45 7.77 -8.57
CA PHE A 51 0.91 7.09 -9.77
C PHE A 51 -0.20 7.07 -10.83
N LYS A 52 0.10 7.63 -12.00
CA LYS A 52 -0.79 7.53 -13.15
C LYS A 52 -0.95 6.09 -13.61
N ASN A 53 0.14 5.32 -13.64
CA ASN A 53 0.12 3.90 -13.97
C ASN A 53 0.94 3.11 -12.95
N ILE A 54 0.28 2.23 -12.20
CA ILE A 54 0.93 1.42 -11.15
C ILE A 54 1.82 0.29 -11.69
N ASP A 55 1.73 -0.02 -12.99
CA ASP A 55 2.61 -1.01 -13.63
C ASP A 55 3.89 -0.36 -14.20
N ASN A 56 4.00 0.97 -14.19
CA ASN A 56 5.15 1.71 -14.71
C ASN A 56 5.94 2.38 -13.59
N ILE A 57 6.38 1.59 -12.62
CA ILE A 57 7.15 2.06 -11.46
C ILE A 57 8.58 1.55 -11.62
N SER A 58 9.55 2.45 -11.52
CA SER A 58 10.96 2.04 -11.58
C SER A 58 11.37 1.36 -10.27
N ALA A 59 12.29 0.41 -10.37
CA ALA A 59 12.87 -0.24 -9.18
C ALA A 59 13.54 0.77 -8.23
N GLU A 60 14.10 1.85 -8.79
CA GLU A 60 14.66 2.97 -8.03
C GLU A 60 13.61 3.62 -7.14
N ILE A 61 12.46 4.04 -7.69
CA ILE A 61 11.37 4.66 -6.91
C ILE A 61 10.83 3.69 -5.85
N VAL A 62 10.69 2.40 -6.18
CA VAL A 62 10.25 1.38 -5.21
C VAL A 62 11.21 1.31 -4.03
N ASN A 63 12.51 1.26 -4.30
CA ASN A 63 13.52 1.22 -3.25
C ASN A 63 13.54 2.51 -2.43
N ASP A 64 13.44 3.67 -3.07
CA ASP A 64 13.40 4.95 -2.37
C ASP A 64 12.18 5.07 -1.45
N ILE A 65 11.01 4.59 -1.88
CA ILE A 65 9.80 4.54 -1.04
C ILE A 65 10.05 3.64 0.18
N LYS A 66 10.63 2.45 -0.01
CA LYS A 66 10.90 1.49 1.07
C LYS A 66 11.92 2.06 2.07
N SER A 67 12.99 2.66 1.56
CA SER A 67 14.04 3.29 2.35
C SER A 67 13.47 4.45 3.17
N LEU A 68 12.70 5.35 2.55
CA LEU A 68 12.07 6.47 3.23
C LEU A 68 11.07 6.00 4.30
N SER A 69 10.26 5.00 3.98
CA SER A 69 9.29 4.40 4.91
C SER A 69 9.99 3.85 6.15
N THR A 70 11.15 3.23 5.97
CA THR A 70 11.95 2.68 7.07
C THR A 70 12.62 3.78 7.88
N LEU A 71 13.19 4.76 7.20
CA LEU A 71 13.90 5.87 7.81
C LEU A 71 12.98 6.72 8.70
N LEU A 72 11.82 7.09 8.18
CA LEU A 72 10.86 7.95 8.88
C LEU A 72 9.89 7.15 9.75
N LYS A 73 10.04 5.82 9.83
CA LYS A 73 9.03 4.90 10.39
C LYS A 73 7.63 5.21 9.83
N SER A 74 7.57 5.62 8.57
CA SER A 74 6.35 6.01 7.89
C SER A 74 5.78 4.86 7.08
N LYS A 75 4.47 4.92 6.80
CA LYS A 75 3.78 3.95 5.96
C LYS A 75 3.49 4.57 4.58
N PRO A 76 3.79 3.88 3.48
CA PRO A 76 3.46 4.42 2.16
C PRO A 76 1.95 4.36 1.93
N LEU A 77 1.37 5.49 1.55
CA LEU A 77 -0.02 5.61 1.09
C LEU A 77 0.00 5.93 -0.40
N LEU A 78 -0.02 4.90 -1.24
CA LEU A 78 0.15 5.07 -2.67
C LEU A 78 -1.20 5.08 -3.38
N ILE A 79 -1.44 6.13 -4.16
CA ILE A 79 -2.66 6.34 -4.92
C ILE A 79 -2.39 6.01 -6.39
N GLY A 80 -3.16 5.09 -6.95
CA GLY A 80 -3.10 4.70 -8.35
C GLY A 80 -4.33 5.17 -9.12
N ILE A 81 -4.16 5.53 -10.39
CA ILE A 81 -5.27 5.85 -11.30
C ILE A 81 -5.63 4.65 -12.16
N LYS A 82 -4.63 4.06 -12.84
CA LYS A 82 -4.83 2.91 -13.71
C LYS A 82 -3.68 1.93 -13.65
N ASN A 83 -3.90 0.76 -14.24
CA ASN A 83 -2.87 -0.19 -14.61
C ASN A 83 -2.67 -0.15 -16.14
N ARG A 84 -1.94 -1.12 -16.71
CA ARG A 84 -1.70 -1.21 -18.15
C ARG A 84 -2.97 -1.35 -19.00
N TYR A 85 -4.00 -1.98 -18.45
CA TYR A 85 -5.19 -2.40 -19.17
C TYR A 85 -6.39 -1.49 -18.90
N ASN A 86 -6.68 -1.24 -17.61
CA ASN A 86 -7.90 -0.60 -17.14
C ASN A 86 -7.59 0.41 -16.02
N GLU A 87 -8.57 1.26 -15.74
CA GLU A 87 -8.61 2.01 -14.48
C GLU A 87 -8.64 1.06 -13.28
N LEU A 88 -8.13 1.53 -12.15
CA LEU A 88 -8.18 0.75 -10.92
C LEU A 88 -9.60 0.78 -10.36
N GLU A 89 -10.04 -0.36 -9.83
CA GLU A 89 -11.35 -0.50 -9.20
C GLU A 89 -11.30 -0.01 -7.76
N ASP A 90 -12.39 0.62 -7.33
CA ASP A 90 -12.54 1.07 -5.96
C ASP A 90 -12.71 -0.10 -4.99
N ASN A 91 -12.43 0.13 -3.71
CA ASN A 91 -12.48 -0.86 -2.63
C ASN A 91 -11.54 -2.06 -2.84
N THR A 92 -10.52 -1.89 -3.69
CA THR A 92 -9.51 -2.89 -4.01
C THR A 92 -8.11 -2.36 -3.72
N ILE A 93 -7.27 -3.20 -3.11
CA ILE A 93 -5.85 -2.93 -2.92
C ILE A 93 -5.05 -3.68 -3.97
N TYR A 94 -4.32 -2.95 -4.80
CA TYR A 94 -3.44 -3.53 -5.81
C TYR A 94 -2.03 -3.66 -5.26
N ILE A 95 -1.42 -4.84 -5.36
CA ILE A 95 -0.02 -5.04 -4.95
C ILE A 95 0.87 -5.05 -6.19
N ARG A 96 1.86 -4.15 -6.24
CA ARG A 96 2.91 -4.08 -7.28
C ARG A 96 4.26 -3.86 -6.62
N ASP A 97 5.24 -4.69 -6.98
CA ASP A 97 6.61 -4.65 -6.43
C ASP A 97 6.68 -4.63 -4.89
N GLY A 98 5.70 -5.28 -4.25
CA GLY A 98 5.55 -5.35 -2.80
C GLY A 98 4.87 -4.15 -2.15
N LEU A 99 4.46 -3.14 -2.93
CA LEU A 99 3.79 -1.94 -2.46
C LEU A 99 2.27 -1.99 -2.72
N PRO A 100 1.43 -1.52 -1.77
CA PRO A 100 -0.02 -1.42 -1.97
C PRO A 100 -0.41 -0.12 -2.64
N PHE A 101 -1.36 -0.20 -3.56
CA PHE A 101 -1.97 0.93 -4.25
C PHE A 101 -3.48 0.88 -4.06
N ILE A 102 -4.09 2.02 -3.81
CA ILE A 102 -5.54 2.20 -3.76
C ILE A 102 -5.96 3.36 -4.67
N THR A 103 -7.25 3.47 -4.96
CA THR A 103 -7.81 4.62 -5.68
C THR A 103 -8.06 5.79 -4.74
N LEU A 104 -8.21 6.99 -5.29
CA LEU A 104 -8.66 8.17 -4.53
C LEU A 104 -10.04 7.91 -3.88
N ALA A 105 -10.98 7.35 -4.64
CA ALA A 105 -12.31 7.04 -4.12
C ALA A 105 -12.27 5.98 -2.99
N THR A 106 -11.30 5.06 -3.01
CA THR A 106 -11.07 4.14 -1.88
C THR A 106 -10.56 4.90 -0.65
N LEU A 107 -9.64 5.85 -0.82
CA LEU A 107 -9.17 6.70 0.28
C LEU A 107 -10.30 7.55 0.87
N GLU A 108 -11.13 8.15 0.02
CA GLU A 108 -12.35 8.89 0.39
C GLU A 108 -13.29 8.00 1.23
N ASN A 109 -13.59 6.79 0.77
CA ASN A 109 -14.44 5.85 1.49
C ASN A 109 -13.87 5.46 2.86
N ILE A 110 -12.54 5.30 2.97
CA ILE A 110 -11.89 5.01 4.25
C ILE A 110 -12.05 6.18 5.21
N ILE A 111 -11.75 7.40 4.75
CA ILE A 111 -11.69 8.59 5.61
C ILE A 111 -13.07 9.09 6.00
N ASP A 112 -13.98 9.22 5.04
CA ASP A 112 -15.30 9.82 5.28
C ASP A 112 -16.28 8.82 5.90
N LYS A 113 -16.16 7.54 5.54
CA LYS A 113 -17.18 6.52 5.86
C LYS A 113 -16.65 5.37 6.72
N GLY A 114 -15.35 5.29 6.98
CA GLY A 114 -14.74 4.13 7.65
C GLY A 114 -14.88 2.83 6.85
N LEU A 115 -15.06 2.92 5.53
CA LEU A 115 -15.27 1.77 4.65
C LEU A 115 -13.94 1.30 4.06
N TYR A 116 -13.40 0.26 4.68
CA TYR A 116 -12.14 -0.34 4.28
C TYR A 116 -12.31 -1.35 3.12
N PRO A 117 -11.32 -1.44 2.21
CA PRO A 117 -11.33 -2.39 1.10
C PRO A 117 -11.27 -3.83 1.59
N TYR A 118 -11.75 -4.76 0.77
CA TYR A 118 -11.82 -6.20 1.09
C TYR A 118 -11.21 -7.09 0.00
N ILE A 119 -10.79 -6.50 -1.12
CA ILE A 119 -10.14 -7.19 -2.24
C ILE A 119 -8.65 -6.85 -2.24
N LEU A 120 -7.82 -7.89 -2.40
CA LEU A 120 -6.38 -7.76 -2.65
C LEU A 120 -6.05 -8.29 -4.05
N ALA A 121 -5.70 -7.40 -4.97
CA ALA A 121 -5.38 -7.72 -6.36
C ALA A 121 -3.88 -7.92 -6.58
N ARG A 122 -3.51 -9.08 -7.13
CA ARG A 122 -2.14 -9.43 -7.56
C ARG A 122 -2.12 -9.82 -9.03
N ARG A 123 -0.94 -10.14 -9.57
CA ARG A 123 -0.83 -10.83 -10.87
C ARG A 123 -1.61 -12.15 -10.75
N GLY A 124 -2.70 -12.30 -11.50
CA GLY A 124 -3.61 -13.46 -11.43
C GLY A 124 -5.00 -13.19 -10.85
N GLY A 125 -5.29 -11.94 -10.42
CA GLY A 125 -6.65 -11.51 -10.02
C GLY A 125 -6.78 -11.09 -8.56
N GLY A 126 -8.01 -10.72 -8.18
CA GLY A 126 -8.39 -10.33 -6.83
C GLY A 126 -8.68 -11.53 -5.93
N ILE A 127 -8.11 -11.53 -4.72
CA ILE A 127 -8.44 -12.46 -3.65
C ILE A 127 -9.10 -11.72 -2.49
N MET A 128 -9.91 -12.42 -1.70
CA MET A 128 -10.56 -11.85 -0.52
C MET A 128 -10.17 -12.62 0.73
N PHE A 129 -9.92 -11.90 1.83
CA PHE A 129 -9.69 -12.52 3.12
C PHE A 129 -11.03 -12.83 3.77
N LEU A 130 -11.12 -13.99 4.42
CA LEU A 130 -12.31 -14.39 5.16
C LEU A 130 -11.94 -14.98 6.51
N ASN A 131 -12.92 -14.97 7.42
CA ASN A 131 -12.86 -15.68 8.69
C ASN A 131 -13.32 -17.12 8.46
N GLY A 132 -12.36 -18.05 8.47
CA GLY A 132 -12.60 -19.45 8.15
C GLY A 132 -13.44 -20.17 9.21
N ASN A 133 -13.24 -19.81 10.49
CA ASN A 133 -14.05 -20.31 11.61
C ASN A 133 -15.51 -19.86 11.49
N LEU A 134 -15.74 -18.59 11.14
CA LEU A 134 -17.09 -18.05 10.93
C LEU A 134 -17.76 -18.70 9.71
N MET A 135 -17.00 -18.89 8.61
CA MET A 135 -17.48 -19.61 7.43
C MET A 135 -17.93 -21.03 7.80
N LYS A 136 -17.11 -21.76 8.57
CA LYS A 136 -17.44 -23.11 9.05
C LYS A 136 -18.71 -23.11 9.90
N PHE A 137 -18.80 -22.18 10.86
CA PHE A 137 -19.96 -22.05 11.74
C PHE A 137 -21.25 -21.78 10.96
N ILE A 138 -21.25 -20.84 10.02
CA ILE A 138 -22.45 -20.52 9.21
C ILE A 138 -22.85 -21.72 8.36
N ARG A 139 -21.88 -22.37 7.70
CA ARG A 139 -22.12 -23.57 6.90
C ARG A 139 -22.77 -24.68 7.74
N GLU A 140 -22.24 -24.96 8.92
CA GLU A 140 -22.77 -26.00 9.82
C GLU A 140 -24.15 -25.64 10.38
N LYS A 141 -24.39 -24.36 10.68
CA LYS A 141 -25.71 -23.86 11.07
C LYS A 141 -26.77 -24.01 9.97
N GLN A 142 -26.36 -23.94 8.71
CA GLN A 142 -27.23 -24.18 7.54
C GLN A 142 -27.28 -25.66 7.12
N GLU A 143 -26.67 -26.56 7.89
CA GLU A 143 -26.61 -28.01 7.60
C GLU A 143 -25.93 -28.38 6.26
N ILE A 144 -25.17 -27.46 5.67
CA ILE A 144 -24.50 -27.67 4.39
C ILE A 144 -23.21 -28.49 4.61
N SER A 145 -23.04 -29.58 3.88
CA SER A 145 -21.80 -30.36 3.95
C SER A 145 -20.65 -29.67 3.19
N ARG A 146 -19.38 -29.95 3.54
CA ARG A 146 -18.25 -29.44 2.74
C ARG A 146 -18.27 -29.91 1.29
N LYS A 147 -18.83 -31.10 1.03
CA LYS A 147 -18.96 -31.66 -0.32
C LYS A 147 -19.97 -30.86 -1.12
N GLU A 148 -21.16 -30.67 -0.55
CA GLU A 148 -22.23 -29.88 -1.14
C GLU A 148 -21.82 -28.43 -1.40
N LEU A 149 -21.19 -27.76 -0.42
CA LEU A 149 -20.68 -26.40 -0.64
C LEU A 149 -19.62 -26.37 -1.77
N SER A 150 -18.78 -27.40 -1.87
CA SER A 150 -17.77 -27.47 -2.94
C SER A 150 -18.40 -27.61 -4.33
N GLU A 151 -19.48 -28.38 -4.44
CA GLU A 151 -20.25 -28.55 -5.68
C GLU A 151 -20.93 -27.22 -6.08
N LEU A 152 -21.59 -26.54 -5.13
CA LEU A 152 -22.23 -25.23 -5.36
C LEU A 152 -21.23 -24.15 -5.81
N LEU A 153 -20.03 -24.15 -5.22
CA LEU A 153 -18.99 -23.19 -5.57
C LEU A 153 -18.27 -23.55 -6.90
N GLY A 154 -18.30 -24.82 -7.30
CA GLY A 154 -17.51 -25.35 -8.41
C GLY A 154 -16.03 -25.48 -8.05
N VAL A 155 -15.72 -25.89 -6.83
CA VAL A 155 -14.36 -26.09 -6.32
C VAL A 155 -14.23 -27.47 -5.68
N THR A 156 -13.03 -27.86 -5.26
CA THR A 156 -12.86 -29.15 -4.56
C THR A 156 -13.25 -29.06 -3.08
N LYS A 157 -13.67 -30.18 -2.48
CA LYS A 157 -13.86 -30.29 -1.02
C LYS A 157 -12.62 -29.84 -0.23
N ARG A 158 -11.41 -30.13 -0.75
CA ARG A 158 -10.13 -29.70 -0.16
C ARG A 158 -10.01 -28.18 -0.15
N THR A 159 -10.47 -27.51 -1.20
CA THR A 159 -10.48 -26.04 -1.29
C THR A 159 -11.40 -25.42 -0.24
N VAL A 160 -12.61 -25.97 -0.03
CA VAL A 160 -13.50 -25.51 1.05
C VAL A 160 -12.85 -25.67 2.42
N CYS A 161 -12.22 -26.82 2.69
CA CYS A 161 -11.45 -27.06 3.91
C CYS A 161 -10.31 -26.04 4.08
N ALA A 162 -9.59 -25.72 3.00
CA ALA A 162 -8.53 -24.73 3.01
C ALA A 162 -9.03 -23.30 3.26
N TYR A 163 -10.24 -22.96 2.81
CA TYR A 163 -10.88 -21.67 3.14
C TYR A 163 -11.26 -21.61 4.62
N GLU A 164 -11.87 -22.67 5.17
CA GLU A 164 -12.22 -22.74 6.60
C GLU A 164 -10.98 -22.70 7.51
N ASN A 165 -9.87 -23.28 7.07
CA ASN A 165 -8.60 -23.23 7.79
C ASN A 165 -7.74 -22.00 7.44
N GLU A 166 -8.26 -21.11 6.59
CA GLU A 166 -7.60 -19.89 6.12
C GLU A 166 -6.23 -20.06 5.44
N SER A 167 -5.87 -21.28 5.04
CA SER A 167 -4.64 -21.59 4.31
C SER A 167 -4.73 -21.24 2.83
N MET A 168 -5.94 -21.05 2.30
CA MET A 168 -6.20 -20.56 0.96
C MET A 168 -7.23 -19.43 1.00
N ARG A 169 -7.13 -18.50 0.05
CA ARG A 169 -8.08 -17.39 -0.09
C ARG A 169 -8.90 -17.57 -1.38
N PRO A 170 -10.23 -17.34 -1.35
CA PRO A 170 -11.03 -17.40 -2.57
C PRO A 170 -10.70 -16.23 -3.51
N SER A 171 -10.84 -16.48 -4.81
CA SER A 171 -10.93 -15.40 -5.78
C SER A 171 -12.20 -14.59 -5.55
N GLU A 172 -12.24 -13.34 -6.01
CA GLU A 172 -13.41 -12.48 -5.91
C GLU A 172 -14.69 -13.16 -6.44
N LYS A 173 -14.60 -13.85 -7.59
CA LYS A 173 -15.73 -14.59 -8.18
C LYS A 173 -16.27 -15.67 -7.23
N ILE A 174 -15.38 -16.44 -6.59
CA ILE A 174 -15.75 -17.49 -5.63
C ILE A 174 -16.27 -16.86 -4.34
N ALA A 175 -15.66 -15.78 -3.86
CA ALA A 175 -16.10 -15.04 -2.69
C ALA A 175 -17.52 -14.50 -2.86
N LYS A 176 -17.85 -13.93 -4.02
CA LYS A 176 -19.21 -13.48 -4.33
C LYS A 176 -20.23 -14.63 -4.30
N LYS A 177 -19.89 -15.77 -4.90
CA LYS A 177 -20.75 -16.97 -4.82
C LYS A 177 -20.93 -17.45 -3.38
N LEU A 178 -19.83 -17.53 -2.62
CA LEU A 178 -19.84 -17.94 -1.22
C LEU A 178 -20.73 -17.04 -0.36
N SER A 179 -20.64 -15.72 -0.56
CA SER A 179 -21.49 -14.74 0.13
C SER A 179 -22.98 -14.96 -0.16
N ASN A 180 -23.32 -15.37 -1.38
CA ASN A 180 -24.71 -15.58 -1.78
C ASN A 180 -25.25 -16.89 -1.22
N ILE A 181 -24.44 -17.96 -1.25
CA ILE A 181 -24.84 -19.28 -0.72
C ILE A 181 -25.02 -19.22 0.81
N LEU A 182 -24.08 -18.60 1.51
CA LEU A 182 -24.11 -18.50 2.98
C LEU A 182 -24.90 -17.28 3.49
N GLU A 183 -25.41 -16.44 2.58
CA GLU A 183 -26.18 -15.22 2.85
C GLU A 183 -25.53 -14.28 3.90
N ASN A 184 -24.20 -14.25 3.95
CA ASN A 184 -23.49 -13.53 5.00
C ASN A 184 -22.25 -12.80 4.45
N LYS A 185 -22.30 -11.48 4.38
CA LYS A 185 -21.17 -10.65 3.92
C LYS A 185 -20.11 -10.42 5.01
N ALA A 186 -20.44 -10.61 6.28
CA ALA A 186 -19.55 -10.37 7.41
C ALA A 186 -18.42 -11.42 7.52
N LEU A 187 -18.51 -12.52 6.75
CA LEU A 187 -17.44 -13.50 6.69
C LEU A 187 -16.16 -12.95 6.06
N PHE A 188 -16.24 -11.91 5.23
CA PHE A 188 -15.06 -11.29 4.61
C PHE A 188 -14.44 -10.24 5.51
N ARG A 189 -13.10 -10.31 5.63
CA ARG A 189 -12.32 -9.35 6.39
C ARG A 189 -12.07 -8.12 5.53
N LYS A 190 -12.29 -6.96 6.15
CA LYS A 190 -11.83 -5.68 5.59
C LYS A 190 -10.35 -5.48 5.95
N ILE A 191 -9.63 -4.76 5.10
CA ILE A 191 -8.19 -4.54 5.22
C ILE A 191 -7.99 -3.06 5.57
N ASN A 192 -7.57 -2.80 6.81
CA ASN A 192 -7.17 -1.45 7.20
C ASN A 192 -5.74 -1.16 6.72
N LEU A 193 -5.59 -0.26 5.75
CA LEU A 193 -4.28 0.15 5.24
C LEU A 193 -3.45 0.93 6.26
N PHE A 194 -4.10 1.71 7.13
CA PHE A 194 -3.39 2.53 8.13
C PHE A 194 -2.75 1.67 9.21
N ASP A 195 -3.34 0.52 9.51
CA ASP A 195 -2.81 -0.45 10.49
C ASP A 195 -1.89 -1.50 9.83
N TRP A 196 -1.77 -1.49 8.50
CA TRP A 196 -0.93 -2.47 7.83
C TRP A 196 0.53 -2.25 8.20
N ASN A 197 1.15 -3.27 8.80
CA ASN A 197 2.59 -3.29 9.06
C ASN A 197 3.33 -3.83 7.84
N PHE A 198 3.98 -2.92 7.12
CA PHE A 198 4.82 -3.28 5.98
C PHE A 198 6.15 -3.83 6.46
N LYS A 199 6.46 -5.06 6.05
CA LYS A 199 7.82 -5.60 6.13
C LYS A 199 8.45 -5.42 4.76
N PHE A 200 9.29 -4.39 4.63
CA PHE A 200 10.07 -4.20 3.43
C PHE A 200 11.32 -5.04 3.51
N GLU A 201 11.51 -5.95 2.55
CA GLU A 201 12.83 -6.48 2.26
C GLU A 201 13.63 -5.34 1.61
N ILE A 202 14.49 -4.72 2.41
CA ILE A 202 15.44 -3.71 1.93
C ILE A 202 16.75 -4.44 1.69
N ASP A 203 17.12 -4.54 0.42
CA ASP A 203 18.49 -4.85 0.05
C ASP A 203 19.30 -3.59 0.32
N TRP A 204 19.87 -3.50 1.54
CA TRP A 204 20.88 -2.50 1.84
C TRP A 204 22.10 -2.84 0.99
N LYS A 205 22.10 -2.41 -0.26
CA LYS A 205 23.33 -2.28 -1.01
C LYS A 205 24.21 -1.37 -0.15
N GLU A 206 25.32 -1.92 0.34
CA GLU A 206 26.30 -1.13 1.06
C GLU A 206 26.51 0.16 0.27
N PRO A 207 26.52 1.33 0.94
CA PRO A 207 26.87 2.57 0.28
C PRO A 207 28.15 2.28 -0.50
N GLN A 208 28.13 2.45 -1.83
CA GLN A 208 29.35 2.27 -2.59
C GLN A 208 30.34 3.28 -2.02
N GLU A 209 31.29 2.78 -1.24
CA GLU A 209 32.43 3.55 -0.79
C GLU A 209 33.06 4.15 -2.06
N TYR A 210 33.17 5.47 -2.05
CA TYR A 210 33.76 6.29 -3.11
C TYR A 210 32.95 6.45 -4.40
N VAL A 211 32.02 7.42 -4.37
CA VAL A 211 31.84 8.32 -5.52
C VAL A 211 32.74 9.54 -5.29
N ALA A 212 33.55 9.93 -6.27
CA ALA A 212 34.31 11.17 -6.22
C ALA A 212 33.34 12.34 -5.98
N ARG A 213 33.41 12.96 -4.79
CA ARG A 213 32.55 14.08 -4.40
C ARG A 213 32.99 15.34 -5.11
N ASN A 214 32.05 16.14 -5.56
CA ASN A 214 32.38 17.49 -6.04
C ASN A 214 32.72 18.42 -4.85
N PRO A 215 33.32 19.60 -5.09
CA PRO A 215 33.70 20.51 -4.01
C PRO A 215 32.54 20.96 -3.12
N PHE A 216 31.34 21.12 -3.69
CA PHE A 216 30.14 21.51 -2.94
C PHE A 216 29.67 20.39 -2.00
N GLU A 217 29.60 19.15 -2.50
CA GLU A 217 29.23 17.97 -1.70
C GLU A 217 30.20 17.73 -0.55
N THR A 218 31.49 17.97 -0.81
CA THR A 218 32.54 17.87 0.21
C THR A 218 32.37 18.92 1.30
N HIS A 219 32.09 20.16 0.91
CA HIS A 219 31.81 21.23 1.86
C HIS A 219 30.54 20.95 2.67
N LEU A 220 29.47 20.49 2.03
CA LEU A 220 28.23 20.14 2.73
C LEU A 220 28.46 18.99 3.72
N GLN A 221 29.26 17.99 3.35
CA GLN A 221 29.61 16.92 4.29
C GLN A 221 30.33 17.46 5.53
N ALA A 222 31.30 18.36 5.36
CA ALA A 222 32.00 18.94 6.49
C ALA A 222 31.07 19.70 7.44
N VAL A 223 30.08 20.42 6.89
CA VAL A 223 29.04 21.09 7.68
C VAL A 223 28.18 20.06 8.43
N LEU A 224 27.78 18.97 7.76
CA LEU A 224 26.97 17.91 8.36
C LEU A 224 27.72 17.18 9.48
N ASP A 225 29.01 16.92 9.29
CA ASP A 225 29.88 16.30 10.30
C ASP A 225 30.05 17.22 11.52
N ASP A 226 30.22 18.53 11.30
CA ASP A 226 30.35 19.54 12.36
C ASP A 226 29.09 19.64 13.24
N ILE A 227 27.91 19.52 12.63
CA ILE A 227 26.63 19.48 13.37
C ILE A 227 26.28 18.09 13.90
N GLY A 228 27.15 17.09 13.73
CA GLY A 228 26.98 15.73 14.25
C GLY A 228 25.91 14.89 13.53
N VAL A 229 25.59 15.22 12.27
CA VAL A 229 24.59 14.51 11.46
C VAL A 229 25.25 13.47 10.57
N CYS A 230 24.89 12.20 10.73
CA CYS A 230 25.31 11.14 9.82
C CYS A 230 24.56 11.21 8.48
N SER A 231 25.29 11.26 7.37
CA SER A 231 24.76 11.38 6.01
C SER A 231 25.24 10.24 5.10
N TYR A 232 24.40 9.88 4.11
CA TYR A 232 24.70 8.85 3.11
C TYR A 232 24.45 9.40 1.70
N TRP A 233 25.44 9.36 0.82
CA TRP A 233 25.33 9.93 -0.53
C TRP A 233 24.89 8.89 -1.56
N TYR A 234 23.81 9.16 -2.29
CA TYR A 234 23.34 8.33 -3.41
C TYR A 234 23.40 9.12 -4.72
N LYS A 235 23.95 8.49 -5.78
CA LYS A 235 24.24 9.13 -7.08
C LYS A 235 22.99 9.66 -7.81
N ASN A 236 21.79 9.16 -7.48
CA ASN A 236 20.57 9.42 -8.25
C ASN A 236 19.26 9.61 -7.46
N SER A 237 19.28 9.81 -6.13
CA SER A 237 18.03 10.11 -5.40
C SER A 237 18.18 11.24 -4.39
N PRO A 238 17.22 12.18 -4.32
CA PRO A 238 17.23 13.25 -3.33
C PRO A 238 16.63 12.71 -2.03
N ILE A 239 17.45 12.42 -1.03
CA ILE A 239 17.27 12.68 0.42
C ILE A 239 18.23 11.77 1.21
N PRO A 240 19.19 12.33 1.97
CA PRO A 240 20.22 11.55 2.66
C PRO A 240 20.33 11.83 4.17
N PHE A 241 19.51 11.29 5.07
CA PHE A 241 19.79 11.43 6.52
C PHE A 241 19.39 10.21 7.33
N LYS A 242 20.11 9.94 8.42
CA LYS A 242 19.73 9.01 9.50
C LYS A 242 19.59 9.82 10.79
N LEU A 243 18.44 9.77 11.45
CA LEU A 243 18.27 10.34 12.80
C LEU A 243 18.78 9.34 13.83
N SER A 244 19.61 9.83 14.75
CA SER A 244 20.16 9.12 15.90
C SER A 244 19.09 8.72 16.92
#